data_AF-A0A432W862-F1
#
_entry.id   AF-A0A432W862-F1
#
_cell.length_a   1.000
_cell.length_b   1.000
_cell.length_c   1.000
_cell.angle_alpha   90.00
_cell.angle_beta   90.00
_cell.angle_gamma   90.00
#
_symmetry.space_group_name_H-M   'P 1'
#
loop_
_entity.id
_entity.type
_entity.pdbx_description
1 polymer ?
#
loop_
_entity_poly.entity_id
_entity_poly.type
_entity_poly.pdbx_seq_one_letter_code
_entity_poly.pdbx_strand_id
1 'polypeptide(L)'
;MNHPCYYYLGLGSNLLPASNIARALNLLQAQFAQLLVWPVIETVPADIETNHHFYNTLVIISSNLPPKQLKQTLNDMEKRLGRDRSDPASSEKDRTIDIDILAQQSELNFAITEQFTEPYVRQVLTAGSKPNGQCREISIEGQSLQNEASTLIDGHKLHNSFIIEDGISVLFERFRELSQVKVTDLAK
;
A
#
# COMPACT_ATOMS: atom_id res chain seq x y z
N MET A 1 26.47 -7.83 3.90
CA MET A 1 25.46 -7.43 2.89
C MET A 1 24.22 -7.06 3.68
N ASN A 2 23.67 -5.86 3.52
CA ASN A 2 22.40 -5.52 4.17
C ASN A 2 21.29 -6.29 3.45
N HIS A 3 20.56 -7.11 4.20
CA HIS A 3 19.35 -7.74 3.69
C HIS A 3 18.23 -6.68 3.66
N PRO A 4 17.39 -6.68 2.61
CA PRO A 4 16.25 -5.77 2.57
C PRO A 4 15.30 -6.06 3.73
N CYS A 5 14.72 -5.01 4.31
CA CYS A 5 13.66 -5.13 5.30
C CYS A 5 12.30 -5.01 4.61
N TYR A 6 11.29 -5.60 5.23
CA TYR A 6 9.89 -5.46 4.83
C TYR A 6 9.24 -4.35 5.64
N TYR A 7 8.55 -3.45 4.96
CA TYR A 7 7.81 -2.36 5.58
C TYR A 7 6.33 -2.50 5.28
N TYR A 8 5.51 -2.34 6.33
CA TYR A 8 4.07 -2.42 6.29
C TYR A 8 3.54 -1.00 6.35
N LEU A 9 2.88 -0.59 5.27
CA LEU A 9 2.47 0.78 5.03
C LEU A 9 0.95 0.92 5.06
N GLY A 10 0.43 1.75 5.94
CA GLY A 10 -0.96 2.19 5.86
C GLY A 10 -1.07 3.33 4.87
N LEU A 11 -1.98 3.23 3.90
CA LEU A 11 -2.30 4.29 2.96
C LEU A 11 -3.72 4.77 3.21
N GLY A 12 -3.93 6.09 3.21
CA GLY A 12 -5.25 6.70 3.37
C GLY A 12 -5.42 7.97 2.56
N SER A 13 -6.55 8.13 1.87
CA SER A 13 -6.89 9.37 1.15
C SER A 13 -8.37 9.68 1.30
N ASN A 14 -8.74 10.95 1.47
CA ASN A 14 -10.14 11.38 1.41
C ASN A 14 -10.43 12.50 0.40
N LEU A 15 -9.40 13.12 -0.18
CA LEU A 15 -9.56 14.00 -1.34
C LEU A 15 -9.31 13.20 -2.63
N LEU A 16 -10.27 13.18 -3.55
CA LEU A 16 -10.21 12.39 -4.80
C LEU A 16 -9.64 10.96 -4.58
N PRO A 17 -10.21 10.20 -3.62
CA PRO A 17 -9.51 9.10 -2.99
C PRO A 17 -9.15 7.96 -3.93
N ALA A 18 -10.02 7.62 -4.88
CA ALA A 18 -9.70 6.61 -5.91
C ALA A 18 -8.47 7.00 -6.74
N SER A 19 -8.42 8.26 -7.20
CA SER A 19 -7.32 8.77 -8.03
C SER A 19 -6.01 8.84 -7.26
N ASN A 20 -6.04 9.34 -6.03
CA ASN A 20 -4.81 9.51 -5.26
C ASN A 20 -4.25 8.19 -4.72
N ILE A 21 -5.10 7.22 -4.36
CA ILE A 21 -4.64 5.85 -4.04
C ILE A 21 -3.97 5.21 -5.27
N ALA A 22 -4.60 5.28 -6.46
CA ALA A 22 -3.99 4.75 -7.69
C ALA A 22 -2.62 5.39 -7.97
N ARG A 23 -2.52 6.72 -7.86
CA ARG A 23 -1.26 7.46 -8.06
C ARG A 23 -0.21 7.11 -7.01
N ALA A 24 -0.60 6.91 -5.75
CA ALA A 24 0.31 6.49 -4.68
C ALA A 24 0.87 5.09 -4.91
N LEU A 25 0.01 4.14 -5.29
CA LEU A 25 0.43 2.78 -5.64
C LEU A 25 1.40 2.78 -6.83
N ASN A 26 1.15 3.57 -7.88
CA ASN A 26 2.09 3.74 -8.99
C ASN A 26 3.45 4.30 -8.55
N LEU A 27 3.47 5.33 -7.71
CA LEU A 27 4.74 5.91 -7.22
C LEU A 27 5.50 4.93 -6.32
N LEU A 28 4.80 4.18 -5.47
CA LEU A 28 5.41 3.15 -4.63
C LEU A 28 5.98 2.01 -5.47
N GLN A 29 5.23 1.53 -6.45
CA GLN A 29 5.65 0.43 -7.33
C GLN A 29 6.87 0.87 -8.16
N ALA A 30 6.86 2.07 -8.75
CA ALA A 30 8.02 2.60 -9.47
C ALA A 30 9.27 2.73 -8.57
N GLN A 31 9.09 2.96 -7.28
CA GLN A 31 10.19 3.12 -6.32
C GLN A 31 10.72 1.79 -5.76
N PHE A 32 9.85 0.79 -5.58
CA PHE A 32 10.16 -0.45 -4.84
C PHE A 32 9.99 -1.73 -5.67
N ALA A 33 9.63 -1.59 -6.95
CA ALA A 33 9.36 -2.63 -7.96
C ALA A 33 8.18 -3.57 -7.65
N GLN A 34 8.00 -3.95 -6.38
CA GLN A 34 7.02 -4.94 -5.97
C GLN A 34 6.25 -4.45 -4.74
N LEU A 35 4.91 -4.53 -4.81
CA LEU A 35 4.02 -4.23 -3.71
C LEU A 35 3.10 -5.42 -3.47
N LEU A 36 2.85 -5.76 -2.20
CA LEU A 36 1.70 -6.58 -1.82
C LEU A 36 0.63 -5.65 -1.25
N VAL A 37 -0.56 -5.63 -1.85
CA VAL A 37 -1.60 -4.63 -1.59
C VAL A 37 -2.88 -5.32 -1.14
N TRP A 38 -3.47 -4.84 -0.05
CA TRP A 38 -4.78 -5.30 0.42
C TRP A 38 -5.91 -4.64 -0.37
N PRO A 39 -7.14 -5.19 -0.29
CA PRO A 39 -8.30 -4.51 -0.84
C PRO A 39 -8.37 -3.07 -0.35
N VAL A 40 -8.68 -2.16 -1.27
CA VAL A 40 -8.96 -0.77 -0.92
C VAL A 40 -10.39 -0.71 -0.39
N ILE A 41 -10.57 -0.13 0.79
CA ILE A 41 -11.89 0.01 1.41
C ILE A 41 -12.22 1.46 1.73
N GLU A 42 -13.50 1.78 1.71
CA GLU A 42 -14.00 3.05 2.21
C GLU A 42 -14.29 2.97 3.72
N THR A 43 -13.75 3.92 4.49
CA THR A 43 -13.97 4.02 5.94
C THR A 43 -14.38 5.44 6.33
N VAL A 44 -15.15 5.53 7.42
CA VAL A 44 -15.50 6.81 8.04
C VAL A 44 -14.28 7.36 8.80
N PRO A 45 -13.99 8.68 8.70
CA PRO A 45 -12.93 9.32 9.49
C PRO A 45 -13.18 9.16 11.00
N ALA A 46 -12.15 8.73 11.74
CA ALA A 46 -12.21 8.64 13.20
C ALA A 46 -11.51 9.81 13.90
N ASP A 47 -10.47 10.35 13.26
CA ASP A 47 -9.52 11.26 13.91
C ASP A 47 -9.58 12.70 13.38
N ILE A 48 -10.48 12.99 12.43
CA ILE A 48 -10.73 14.35 11.92
C ILE A 48 -12.22 14.63 11.73
N GLU A 49 -12.63 15.88 11.89
CA GLU A 49 -13.98 16.35 11.61
C GLU A 49 -14.12 16.67 10.12
N THR A 50 -14.71 15.75 9.34
CA THR A 50 -14.95 15.93 7.91
C THR A 50 -16.15 15.11 7.43
N ASN A 51 -16.74 15.53 6.31
CA ASN A 51 -17.78 14.78 5.60
C ASN A 51 -17.20 13.85 4.53
N HIS A 52 -15.88 13.87 4.31
CA HIS A 52 -15.22 13.06 3.29
C HIS A 52 -14.73 11.73 3.89
N HIS A 53 -15.26 10.62 3.37
CA HIS A 53 -14.78 9.28 3.72
C HIS A 53 -13.37 9.05 3.17
N PHE A 54 -12.60 8.22 3.87
CA PHE A 54 -11.28 7.80 3.42
C PHE A 54 -11.37 6.53 2.59
N TYR A 55 -10.53 6.40 1.56
CA TYR A 55 -10.13 5.12 1.02
C TYR A 55 -8.83 4.71 1.69
N ASN A 56 -8.81 3.51 2.26
CA ASN A 56 -7.69 2.97 3.01
C ASN A 56 -7.25 1.62 2.45
N THR A 57 -5.94 1.36 2.49
CA THR A 57 -5.35 0.05 2.19
C THR A 57 -4.06 -0.17 3.00
N LEU A 58 -3.60 -1.42 3.02
CA LEU A 58 -2.33 -1.85 3.58
C LEU A 58 -1.44 -2.28 2.41
N VAL A 59 -0.19 -1.83 2.43
CA VAL A 59 0.81 -2.18 1.42
C VAL A 59 2.05 -2.72 2.09
N ILE A 60 2.61 -3.81 1.59
CA ILE A 60 3.94 -4.29 1.99
C ILE A 60 4.92 -4.04 0.85
N ILE A 61 6.07 -3.49 1.22
CA ILE A 61 7.21 -3.28 0.33
C ILE A 61 8.47 -3.93 0.89
N SER A 62 9.42 -4.24 0.01
CA SER A 62 10.79 -4.60 0.37
C SER A 62 11.71 -3.41 0.09
N SER A 63 12.56 -3.04 1.05
CA SER A 63 13.46 -1.89 0.89
C SER A 63 14.77 -2.04 1.65
N ASN A 64 15.85 -1.57 1.04
CA ASN A 64 17.17 -1.42 1.68
C ASN A 64 17.34 -0.08 2.40
N LEU A 65 16.36 0.82 2.30
CA LEU A 65 16.42 2.12 2.96
C LEU A 65 16.26 1.93 4.48
N PRO A 66 17.07 2.63 5.31
CA PRO A 66 16.81 2.76 6.73
C PRO A 66 15.48 3.47 7.00
N PRO A 67 14.81 3.24 8.15
CA PRO A 67 13.48 3.79 8.43
C PRO A 67 13.37 5.31 8.26
N LYS A 68 14.39 6.05 8.69
CA LYS A 68 14.44 7.50 8.55
C LYS A 68 14.44 7.96 7.08
N GLN A 69 15.20 7.28 6.23
CA GLN A 69 15.28 7.60 4.80
C GLN A 69 14.01 7.18 4.07
N LEU A 70 13.43 6.04 4.46
CA LEU A 70 12.13 5.62 3.95
C LEU A 70 11.05 6.65 4.30
N LYS A 71 10.95 7.06 5.57
CA LYS A 71 9.95 8.07 5.97
C LYS A 71 10.13 9.38 5.21
N GLN A 72 11.36 9.82 4.94
CA GLN A 72 11.61 10.99 4.10
C GLN A 72 11.09 10.78 2.66
N THR A 73 11.38 9.62 2.07
CA THR A 73 10.90 9.25 0.73
C THR A 73 9.37 9.27 0.66
N LEU A 74 8.69 8.69 1.65
CA LEU A 74 7.24 8.67 1.74
C LEU A 74 6.67 10.08 1.91
N ASN A 75 7.24 10.90 2.79
CA ASN A 75 6.83 12.29 2.98
C ASN A 75 6.97 13.12 1.68
N ASP A 76 7.99 12.85 0.87
CA ASP A 76 8.19 13.54 -0.41
C ASP A 76 7.19 13.05 -1.47
N MET A 77 6.78 11.77 -1.43
CA MET A 77 5.67 11.27 -2.25
C MET A 77 4.35 11.95 -1.90
N GLU A 78 4.02 12.10 -0.61
CA GLU A 78 2.79 12.78 -0.20
C GLU A 78 2.74 14.23 -0.70
N LYS A 79 3.87 14.96 -0.62
CA LYS A 79 3.98 16.32 -1.17
C LYS A 79 3.77 16.33 -2.69
N ARG A 80 4.40 15.40 -3.43
CA ARG A 80 4.22 15.26 -4.89
C ARG A 80 2.76 14.96 -5.27
N LEU A 81 2.03 14.31 -4.37
CA LEU A 81 0.60 14.01 -4.52
C LEU A 81 -0.31 15.11 -3.98
N GLY A 82 0.24 16.23 -3.51
CA GLY A 82 -0.50 17.44 -3.16
C GLY A 82 -0.78 17.64 -1.67
N ARG A 83 -0.22 16.82 -0.78
CA ARG A 83 -0.32 17.06 0.67
C ARG A 83 0.59 18.23 1.05
N ASP A 84 0.02 19.26 1.63
CA ASP A 84 0.80 20.32 2.27
C ASP A 84 1.30 19.85 3.63
N ARG A 85 2.57 19.42 3.70
CA ARG A 85 3.23 19.03 4.95
C ARG A 85 3.88 20.20 5.69
N SER A 86 3.82 21.43 5.15
CA SER A 86 4.32 22.62 5.83
C SER A 86 3.29 23.20 6.80
N ASP A 87 2.01 22.87 6.60
CA ASP A 87 0.92 23.19 7.53
C ASP A 87 1.02 22.35 8.81
N PRO A 88 1.20 22.97 10.00
CA PRO A 88 1.25 22.25 11.28
C PRO A 88 -0.04 21.47 11.60
N ALA A 89 -1.18 21.89 11.05
CA ALA A 89 -2.47 21.22 11.21
C ALA A 89 -2.79 20.24 10.06
N SER A 90 -1.80 19.91 9.20
CA SER A 90 -1.98 19.00 8.06
C SER A 90 -2.51 17.62 8.47
N SER A 91 -2.25 17.17 9.70
CA SER A 91 -2.79 15.92 10.27
C SER A 91 -4.28 16.02 10.62
N GLU A 92 -4.83 17.21 10.82
CA GLU A 92 -6.21 17.44 11.26
C GLU A 92 -7.17 17.80 10.11
N LYS A 93 -6.67 17.82 8.86
CA LYS A 93 -7.42 18.25 7.68
C LYS A 93 -7.57 17.15 6.65
N ASP A 94 -8.51 17.32 5.73
CA ASP A 94 -8.58 16.49 4.53
C ASP A 94 -7.26 16.51 3.76
N ARG A 95 -6.92 15.37 3.16
CA ARG A 95 -5.62 15.17 2.53
C ARG A 95 -5.72 14.30 1.28
N THR A 96 -4.81 14.56 0.35
CA THR A 96 -4.71 13.81 -0.90
C THR A 96 -4.14 12.42 -0.69
N ILE A 97 -3.23 12.24 0.26
CA ILE A 97 -2.72 10.92 0.65
C ILE A 97 -2.01 11.04 2.01
N ASP A 98 -2.12 9.99 2.81
CA ASP A 98 -1.35 9.72 4.02
C ASP A 98 -0.62 8.40 3.83
N ILE A 99 0.66 8.35 4.18
CA ILE A 99 1.46 7.11 4.14
C ILE A 99 2.21 6.93 5.47
N ASP A 100 1.76 5.94 6.23
CA ASP A 100 2.30 5.60 7.54
C ASP A 100 3.06 4.29 7.53
N ILE A 101 4.20 4.28 8.23
CA ILE A 101 4.96 3.05 8.47
C ILE A 101 4.39 2.44 9.74
N LEU A 102 3.68 1.32 9.60
CA LEU A 102 3.05 0.58 10.71
C LEU A 102 4.05 -0.38 11.37
N ALA A 103 4.90 -1.02 10.56
CA ALA A 103 5.94 -1.91 11.07
C ALA A 103 7.12 -2.05 10.09
N GLN A 104 8.26 -2.46 10.66
CA GLN A 104 9.44 -2.95 9.94
C GLN A 104 9.75 -4.36 10.42
N GLN A 105 10.04 -5.27 9.50
CA GLN A 105 10.50 -6.62 9.80
C GLN A 105 11.73 -6.98 8.97
N SER A 106 12.65 -7.77 9.52
CA SER A 106 13.80 -8.31 8.76
C SER A 106 13.39 -9.42 7.79
N GLU A 107 12.23 -10.03 8.02
CA GLU A 107 11.65 -11.08 7.19
C GLU A 107 10.16 -10.80 6.98
N LEU A 108 9.60 -11.29 5.87
CA LEU A 108 8.18 -11.13 5.58
C LEU A 108 7.38 -11.99 6.58
N ASN A 109 6.61 -11.33 7.44
CA ASN A 109 5.91 -11.95 8.57
C ASN A 109 4.45 -11.48 8.64
N PHE A 110 3.48 -12.33 8.32
CA PHE A 110 2.06 -11.96 8.39
C PHE A 110 1.56 -11.74 9.83
N ALA A 111 2.11 -12.45 10.81
CA ALA A 111 1.63 -12.42 12.20
C ALA A 111 1.81 -11.04 12.86
N ILE A 112 2.70 -10.18 12.34
CA ILE A 112 2.84 -8.80 12.81
C ILE A 112 1.54 -7.99 12.65
N THR A 113 0.69 -8.34 11.68
CA THR A 113 -0.58 -7.65 11.41
C THR A 113 -1.59 -7.81 12.55
N GLU A 114 -1.44 -8.82 13.40
CA GLU A 114 -2.25 -9.00 14.60
C GLU A 114 -2.01 -7.90 15.64
N GLN A 115 -0.84 -7.26 15.60
CA GLN A 115 -0.43 -6.20 16.54
C GLN A 115 -0.93 -4.81 16.13
N PHE A 116 -1.39 -4.63 14.89
CA PHE A 116 -1.96 -3.36 14.43
C PHE A 116 -3.28 -3.12 15.15
N THR A 117 -3.44 -1.93 15.73
CA THR A 117 -4.61 -1.54 16.54
C THR A 117 -5.41 -0.40 15.93
N GLU A 118 -4.87 0.23 14.88
CA GLU A 118 -5.47 1.32 14.15
C GLU A 118 -6.81 0.86 13.53
N PRO A 119 -7.94 1.54 13.81
CA PRO A 119 -9.26 1.06 13.40
C PRO A 119 -9.42 0.85 11.89
N TYR A 120 -8.82 1.72 11.07
CA TYR A 120 -8.86 1.57 9.62
C TYR A 120 -8.04 0.36 9.15
N VAL A 121 -6.88 0.10 9.76
CA VAL A 121 -6.02 -1.05 9.43
C VAL A 121 -6.74 -2.36 9.76
N ARG A 122 -7.41 -2.44 10.92
CA ARG A 122 -8.23 -3.61 11.28
C ARG A 122 -9.34 -3.89 10.26
N GLN A 123 -9.99 -2.83 9.75
CA GLN A 123 -11.02 -2.96 8.72
C GLN A 123 -10.43 -3.44 7.39
N VAL A 124 -9.28 -2.91 6.97
CA VAL A 124 -8.55 -3.36 5.77
C VAL A 124 -8.17 -4.84 5.89
N LEU A 125 -7.59 -5.26 7.02
CA LEU A 125 -7.22 -6.66 7.26
C LEU A 125 -8.46 -7.58 7.22
N THR A 126 -9.58 -7.14 7.79
CA THR A 126 -10.85 -7.89 7.76
C THR A 126 -11.36 -8.04 6.32
N ALA A 127 -11.31 -6.98 5.52
CA ALA A 127 -11.72 -7.01 4.12
C ALA A 127 -10.81 -7.91 3.26
N GLY A 128 -9.51 -7.98 3.58
CA GLY A 128 -8.57 -8.92 2.94
C GLY A 128 -8.92 -10.39 3.17
N SER A 129 -9.47 -10.73 4.34
CA SER A 129 -9.92 -12.09 4.66
C SER A 129 -11.36 -12.37 4.20
N LYS A 130 -12.20 -11.32 4.17
CA LYS A 130 -13.62 -11.40 3.81
C LYS A 130 -14.04 -10.09 3.13
N PRO A 131 -13.94 -10.01 1.79
CA PRO A 131 -14.40 -8.85 1.04
C PRO A 131 -15.85 -8.49 1.37
N ASN A 132 -16.16 -7.20 1.40
CA ASN A 132 -17.47 -6.70 1.82
C ASN A 132 -17.88 -5.46 0.99
N GLY A 133 -19.05 -4.87 1.29
CA GLY A 133 -19.58 -3.70 0.55
C GLY A 133 -18.77 -2.40 0.71
N GLN A 134 -17.75 -2.38 1.56
CA GLN A 134 -16.82 -1.25 1.70
C GLN A 134 -15.66 -1.33 0.71
N CYS A 135 -15.41 -2.48 0.07
CA CYS A 135 -14.39 -2.59 -0.96
C CYS A 135 -14.68 -1.61 -2.11
N ARG A 136 -13.63 -0.98 -2.60
CA ARG A 136 -13.66 -0.01 -3.70
C ARG A 136 -12.68 -0.45 -4.75
N GLU A 137 -13.16 -0.52 -5.98
CA GLU A 137 -12.35 -0.84 -7.14
C GLU A 137 -11.40 0.34 -7.45
N ILE A 138 -10.13 0.04 -7.69
CA ILE A 138 -9.12 1.04 -8.04
C ILE A 138 -8.50 0.70 -9.38
N SER A 139 -8.63 1.60 -10.35
CA SER A 139 -7.98 1.43 -11.64
C SER A 139 -6.58 2.06 -11.65
N ILE A 140 -5.60 1.28 -12.04
CA ILE A 140 -4.21 1.68 -12.25
C ILE A 140 -3.87 1.40 -13.72
N GLU A 141 -3.57 2.46 -14.49
CA GLU A 141 -3.17 2.34 -15.90
C GLU A 141 -4.14 1.52 -16.77
N GLY A 142 -5.44 1.58 -16.47
CA GLY A 142 -6.49 0.85 -17.18
C GLY A 142 -6.69 -0.60 -16.71
N GLN A 143 -5.93 -1.06 -15.74
CA GLN A 143 -6.12 -2.35 -15.06
C GLN A 143 -6.76 -2.14 -13.69
N SER A 144 -7.67 -3.03 -13.31
CA SER A 144 -8.44 -2.90 -12.07
C SER A 144 -7.85 -3.75 -10.95
N LEU A 145 -7.54 -3.12 -9.81
CA LEU A 145 -7.45 -3.80 -8.52
C LEU A 145 -8.86 -4.19 -8.11
N GLN A 146 -9.17 -5.47 -8.29
CA GLN A 146 -10.43 -6.05 -7.83
C GLN A 146 -10.50 -6.04 -6.29
N ASN A 147 -11.63 -6.49 -5.74
CA ASN A 147 -11.94 -6.44 -4.30
C ASN A 147 -11.12 -7.42 -3.43
N GLU A 148 -9.96 -7.89 -3.92
CA GLU A 148 -9.12 -8.91 -3.31
C GLU A 148 -7.70 -8.38 -3.11
N ALA A 149 -6.96 -8.98 -2.17
CA ALA A 149 -5.54 -8.66 -2.04
C ALA A 149 -4.81 -9.03 -3.34
N SER A 150 -3.77 -8.29 -3.70
CA SER A 150 -3.07 -8.45 -4.98
C SER A 150 -1.58 -8.11 -4.85
N THR A 151 -0.73 -8.83 -5.58
CA THR A 151 0.67 -8.44 -5.77
C THR A 151 0.81 -7.61 -7.03
N LEU A 152 1.33 -6.39 -6.90
CA LEU A 152 1.74 -5.54 -8.02
C LEU A 152 3.23 -5.72 -8.28
N ILE A 153 3.59 -5.95 -9.54
CA ILE A 153 4.98 -6.10 -9.99
C ILE A 153 5.23 -5.14 -11.15
N ASP A 154 6.39 -4.48 -11.15
CA ASP A 154 6.90 -3.74 -12.30
C ASP A 154 7.10 -4.69 -13.50
N GLY A 155 6.24 -4.54 -14.51
CA GLY A 155 6.44 -5.21 -15.78
C GLY A 155 7.44 -4.41 -16.59
N HIS A 156 8.66 -4.91 -16.77
CA HIS A 156 9.71 -4.32 -17.62
C HIS A 156 9.33 -3.98 -19.08
N LYS A 157 8.05 -4.15 -19.49
CA LYS A 157 7.50 -3.85 -20.81
C LYS A 157 6.17 -3.08 -20.70
N LEU A 158 6.25 -1.77 -20.46
CA LEU A 158 5.16 -0.77 -20.68
C LEU A 158 3.83 -0.95 -19.91
N HIS A 159 3.62 -2.01 -19.14
CA HIS A 159 2.36 -2.25 -18.40
C HIS A 159 2.63 -2.92 -17.06
N ASN A 160 1.91 -2.48 -16.02
CA ASN A 160 1.87 -3.16 -14.73
C ASN A 160 1.36 -4.59 -14.89
N SER A 161 1.89 -5.49 -14.06
CA SER A 161 1.40 -6.87 -13.95
C SER A 161 0.81 -7.09 -12.57
N PHE A 162 -0.50 -7.38 -12.54
CA PHE A 162 -1.22 -7.76 -11.33
C PHE A 162 -1.21 -9.27 -11.21
N ILE A 163 -0.71 -9.77 -10.09
CA ILE A 163 -0.95 -11.15 -9.68
C ILE A 163 -2.01 -11.12 -8.59
N ILE A 164 -3.19 -11.62 -8.94
CA ILE A 164 -4.29 -11.88 -8.03
C ILE A 164 -4.23 -13.37 -7.72
N GLU A 165 -4.24 -13.75 -6.44
CA GLU A 165 -4.22 -15.15 -6.01
C GLU A 165 -5.40 -15.39 -5.06
N ASP A 166 -5.85 -16.65 -5.01
CA ASP A 166 -6.93 -17.10 -4.12
C ASP A 166 -6.48 -17.08 -2.64
N GLY A 167 -6.55 -15.90 -2.03
CA GLY A 167 -6.35 -15.70 -0.59
C GLY A 167 -4.96 -15.21 -0.18
N ILE A 168 -4.92 -14.55 0.97
CA ILE A 168 -3.77 -13.75 1.38
C ILE A 168 -2.51 -14.56 1.68
N SER A 169 -2.66 -15.80 2.15
CA SER A 169 -1.52 -16.68 2.41
C SER A 169 -0.77 -17.06 1.12
N VAL A 170 -1.49 -17.25 0.01
CA VAL A 170 -0.90 -17.57 -1.30
C VAL A 170 -0.18 -16.36 -1.86
N LEU A 171 -0.76 -15.16 -1.71
CA LEU A 171 -0.12 -13.90 -2.08
C LEU A 171 1.18 -13.64 -1.32
N PHE A 172 1.22 -14.00 -0.03
CA PHE A 172 2.43 -13.84 0.79
C PHE A 172 3.58 -14.72 0.31
N GLU A 173 3.32 -16.00 0.04
CA GLU A 173 4.35 -16.89 -0.51
C GLU A 173 4.77 -16.45 -1.91
N ARG A 174 3.82 -16.05 -2.76
CA ARG A 174 4.13 -15.54 -4.10
C ARG A 174 4.96 -14.26 -4.04
N PHE A 175 4.64 -13.34 -3.15
CA PHE A 175 5.39 -12.10 -2.96
C PHE A 175 6.84 -12.41 -2.55
N ARG A 176 7.02 -13.35 -1.60
CA ARG A 176 8.33 -13.83 -1.16
C ARG A 176 9.13 -14.49 -2.29
N GLU A 177 8.51 -15.37 -3.06
CA GLU A 177 9.14 -16.04 -4.22
C GLU A 177 9.67 -15.02 -5.23
N LEU A 178 8.83 -14.06 -5.62
CA LEU A 178 9.18 -13.03 -6.60
C LEU A 178 10.27 -12.08 -6.10
N SER A 179 10.30 -11.79 -4.79
CA SER A 179 11.38 -11.02 -4.17
C SER A 179 12.73 -11.76 -4.16
N GLN A 180 12.74 -13.09 -4.33
CA GLN A 180 13.94 -13.93 -4.39
C GLN A 180 14.40 -14.23 -5.82
N VAL A 181 13.50 -14.15 -6.80
CA VAL A 181 13.86 -14.31 -8.22
C VAL A 181 14.65 -13.08 -8.65
N LYS A 182 15.93 -13.28 -9.00
CA LYS A 182 16.67 -12.25 -9.73
C LYS A 182 15.88 -11.95 -10.99
N VAL A 183 15.58 -10.67 -11.20
CA VAL A 183 14.88 -10.09 -12.37
C VAL A 183 15.39 -10.62 -13.74
N THR A 184 16.53 -11.29 -13.79
CA THR A 184 17.10 -11.96 -14.96
C THR A 184 16.46 -13.29 -15.37
N ASP A 185 15.63 -13.95 -14.55
CA ASP A 185 15.12 -15.31 -14.85
C ASP A 185 13.68 -15.39 -15.39
N LEU A 186 12.94 -14.27 -15.49
CA LEU A 186 11.59 -14.23 -16.08
C LEU A 186 11.58 -13.99 -17.60
N ALA A 187 12.73 -14.14 -18.26
CA ALA A 187 12.90 -13.96 -19.70
C ALA A 187 13.28 -15.27 -20.42
N LYS A 188 12.56 -16.36 -20.13
CA LYS A 188 12.54 -17.58 -20.97
C LYS A 188 11.12 -17.97 -21.32
#